data_AF-A0A256LHJ0-F1
#
_entry.id   AF-A0A256LHJ0-F1
#
_cell.length_a   1.000
_cell.length_b   1.000
_cell.length_c   1.000
_cell.angle_alpha   90.00
_cell.angle_beta   90.00
_cell.angle_gamma   90.00
#
_symmetry.space_group_name_H-M   'P 1'
#
loop_
_entity.id
_entity.type
_entity.pdbx_description
1 polymer ?
#
loop_
_entity_poly.entity_id
_entity_poly.type
_entity_poly.pdbx_seq_one_letter_code
_entity_poly.pdbx_strand_id
1 'polypeptide(L)' 'MIAIPKELNNMLTFPKDKPVPILKKGANNTQKIIYADFITAFLSDKTCCRYEDDFFQPHKG' A
#
# COMPACT_ATOMS: atom_id res chain seq x y z
N MET A 1 10.78 3.44 -6.61
CA MET A 1 9.65 3.15 -7.52
C MET A 1 9.38 1.66 -7.47
N ILE A 2 8.41 1.26 -6.65
CA ILE A 2 8.08 -0.15 -6.41
C ILE A 2 7.42 -0.80 -7.62
N ALA A 3 7.83 -2.02 -7.94
CA ALA A 3 7.21 -2.83 -8.97
C ALA A 3 5.83 -3.32 -8.51
N ILE A 4 4.84 -3.25 -9.41
CA ILE A 4 3.49 -3.76 -9.13
C ILE A 4 3.53 -5.30 -9.20
N PRO A 5 3.08 -6.02 -8.15
CA PRO A 5 2.93 -7.47 -8.18
C PRO A 5 2.06 -7.92 -9.34
N LYS A 6 2.43 -9.02 -10.01
CA LYS A 6 1.73 -9.51 -11.22
C LYS A 6 0.27 -9.87 -10.91
N GLU A 7 0.01 -10.32 -9.70
CA GLU A 7 -1.28 -10.69 -9.14
C GLU A 7 -2.23 -9.49 -9.00
N LEU A 8 -1.68 -8.29 -8.88
CA LEU A 8 -2.41 -7.03 -8.83
C LEU A 8 -2.52 -6.35 -10.20
N ASN A 9 -1.92 -6.93 -11.24
CA ASN A 9 -2.01 -6.38 -12.58
C ASN A 9 -3.47 -6.34 -13.04
N ASN A 10 -3.90 -5.22 -13.62
CA ASN A 10 -5.30 -4.91 -13.93
C ASN A 10 -6.28 -4.86 -12.74
N MET A 11 -5.83 -5.06 -11.50
CA MET A 11 -6.67 -5.00 -10.29
C MET A 11 -6.57 -3.66 -9.56
N LEU A 12 -5.62 -2.81 -9.95
CA LEU A 12 -5.42 -1.49 -9.39
C LEU A 12 -6.00 -0.42 -10.30
N THR A 13 -6.59 0.60 -9.68
CA THR A 13 -6.96 1.86 -10.33
C THR A 13 -6.07 2.95 -9.79
N PHE A 14 -5.53 3.81 -10.64
CA PHE A 14 -4.62 4.90 -10.27
C PHE A 14 -5.33 6.25 -10.43
N PRO A 15 -6.25 6.60 -9.51
CA PRO A 15 -6.88 7.91 -9.51
C PRO A 15 -5.85 9.01 -9.24
N LYS A 16 -5.96 10.14 -9.94
CA LYS A 16 -5.05 11.29 -9.78
C LYS A 16 -5.28 12.02 -8.45
N ASP A 17 -6.47 11.88 -7.89
CA ASP A 17 -6.93 12.52 -6.65
C ASP A 17 -6.55 11.75 -5.37
N LYS A 18 -6.01 10.53 -5.47
CA LYS A 18 -5.61 9.76 -4.29
C LYS A 18 -4.10 9.51 -4.22
N PRO A 19 -3.53 9.49 -3.00
CA PRO A 19 -2.10 9.25 -2.82
C PRO A 19 -1.69 7.78 -3.09
N VAL A 20 -2.67 6.86 -3.09
CA VAL A 20 -2.49 5.42 -3.26
C VAL A 20 -3.44 4.86 -4.34
N PRO A 21 -3.00 3.84 -5.09
CA PRO A 21 -3.89 3.12 -6.00
C PRO A 21 -4.99 2.39 -5.25
N ILE A 22 -6.15 2.22 -5.88
CA ILE A 22 -7.33 1.58 -5.29
C ILE A 22 -7.47 0.16 -5.85
N LEU A 23 -7.65 -0.83 -4.96
CA LEU A 23 -7.98 -2.20 -5.33
C LEU A 23 -9.43 -2.31 -5.83
N LYS A 24 -9.64 -2.94 -6.99
CA LYS A 24 -10.97 -3.18 -7.57
C LYS A 24 -11.79 -4.15 -6.71
N LYS A 25 -13.11 -3.96 -6.67
CA LYS A 25 -14.06 -4.80 -5.91
C LYS A 25 -14.01 -6.30 -6.25
N GLY A 26 -13.56 -6.67 -7.44
CA GLY A 26 -13.42 -8.06 -7.88
C GLY A 26 -12.20 -8.80 -7.34
N ALA A 27 -11.40 -8.18 -6.46
CA ALA A 27 -10.20 -8.80 -5.92
C ALA A 27 -10.51 -9.99 -4.99
N ASN A 28 -9.85 -11.12 -5.27
CA ASN A 28 -9.88 -12.29 -4.40
C ASN A 28 -9.10 -12.04 -3.09
N ASN A 29 -9.21 -12.96 -2.13
CA ASN A 29 -8.56 -12.78 -0.83
C ASN A 29 -7.02 -12.72 -0.94
N THR A 30 -6.41 -13.52 -1.82
CA THR A 30 -4.97 -13.47 -2.08
C THR A 30 -4.53 -12.09 -2.58
N GLN A 31 -5.27 -11.50 -3.52
CA GLN A 31 -5.01 -10.16 -4.05
C GLN A 31 -5.19 -9.08 -3.00
N LYS A 32 -6.13 -9.22 -2.05
CA LYS A 32 -6.27 -8.28 -0.94
C LYS A 32 -5.07 -8.28 -0.02
N ILE A 33 -4.52 -9.47 0.27
CA ILE A 33 -3.31 -9.62 1.10
C ILE A 33 -2.12 -8.98 0.39
N ILE A 34 -1.88 -9.35 -0.87
CA ILE A 34 -0.78 -8.79 -1.67
C ILE A 34 -0.91 -7.25 -1.81
N TYR A 35 -2.13 -6.74 -1.93
CA TYR A 35 -2.40 -5.30 -1.99
C TYR A 35 -2.03 -4.60 -0.68
N ALA A 36 -2.32 -5.19 0.48
CA ALA A 36 -1.96 -4.61 1.77
C ALA A 36 -0.44 -4.45 1.90
N ASP A 37 0.32 -5.49 1.53
CA ASP A 37 1.79 -5.46 1.55
C ASP A 37 2.34 -4.45 0.54
N PHE A 38 1.78 -4.43 -0.68
CA PHE A 38 2.16 -3.48 -1.72
C PHE A 38 1.92 -2.02 -1.31
N ILE A 39 0.76 -1.69 -0.72
CA ILE A 39 0.47 -0.33 -0.27
C ILE A 39 1.40 0.08 0.87
N THR A 40 1.68 -0.83 1.80
CA THR A 40 2.62 -0.59 2.89
C THR A 40 4.00 -0.23 2.32
N ALA A 41 4.52 -1.06 1.43
CA ALA A 41 5.80 -0.79 0.78
C ALA A 41 5.76 0.50 -0.06
N PHE A 42 4.68 0.74 -0.83
CA PHE A 42 4.50 1.92 -1.67
C PHE A 42 4.47 3.23 -0.88
N LEU A 43 3.84 3.22 0.29
CA LEU A 43 3.86 4.35 1.21
C LEU A 43 5.25 4.51 1.84
N SER A 44 5.89 3.41 2.25
CA SER A 44 7.25 3.43 2.82
C SER A 44 8.32 3.93 1.83
N ASP A 45 8.24 3.57 0.54
CA ASP A 45 9.14 4.06 -0.53
C ASP A 45 8.95 5.56 -0.77
N LYS A 46 7.70 6.05 -0.68
CA LYS A 46 7.41 7.50 -0.74
C LYS A 46 7.86 8.25 0.52
N THR A 47 8.00 7.56 1.65
CA THR A 47 8.48 8.13 2.92
C THR A 47 9.96 7.82 3.18
N CYS A 48 10.75 7.45 2.16
CA CYS A 48 12.19 7.16 2.28
C CYS A 48 13.07 8.39 2.62
N CYS A 49 12.56 9.30 3.45
CA CYS A 49 13.29 10.30 4.25
C CYS A 49 12.61 10.62 5.61
N ARG A 50 11.52 9.96 6.03
CA ARG A 50 10.83 10.27 7.29
C ARG A 50 9.81 9.19 7.64
N TYR A 51 10.22 8.09 8.28
CA TYR A 51 9.32 7.27 9.10
C TYR A 51 10.12 6.21 9.88
N GLU A 52 11.22 6.64 10.50
CA GLU A 52 11.68 5.96 11.70
C GLU A 52 11.02 6.73 12.88
N ASP A 53 10.53 5.98 13.87
CA ASP A 53 10.08 6.41 15.22
C ASP A 53 8.59 6.64 15.53
N ASP A 54 7.74 7.31 14.73
CA ASP A 54 6.47 7.81 15.31
C ASP A 54 5.23 6.88 15.25
N PHE A 55 5.25 5.75 14.52
CA PHE A 55 4.02 4.93 14.36
C PHE A 55 3.85 3.81 15.39
N PHE A 56 4.88 3.49 16.18
CA PHE A 56 4.84 2.46 17.22
C PHE A 56 5.15 3.04 18.61
N GLN A 57 4.45 4.09 19.02
CA GLN A 57 4.30 4.37 20.44
C GLN A 57 3.03 3.68 20.94
N PRO A 58 3.12 2.52 21.65
CA PRO A 58 1.97 2.02 22.39
C PRO A 58 1.59 3.08 23.41
N HIS A 59 0.32 3.51 23.40
CA HIS A 59 -0.26 4.38 24.41
C HIS A 59 0.12 3.84 25.80
N LYS A 60 0.98 4.57 26.53
CA LYS A 60 1.16 4.38 27.97
C LYS A 60 -0.06 4.96 28.66
N GLY A 61 -0.91 4.07 29.19
CA GLY A 61 -1.76 4.38 30.34
C GLY A 61 -0.97 4.31 31.63
#